data_AF-A0A2K4ZLU1-F1
#
_entry.id   AF-A0A2K4ZLU1-F1
#
_cell.length_a   1.000
_cell.length_b   1.000
_cell.length_c   1.000
_cell.angle_alpha   90.00
_cell.angle_beta   90.00
_cell.angle_gamma   90.00
#
_symmetry.space_group_name_H-M   'P 1'
#
loop_
_entity.id
_entity.type
_entity.pdbx_description
1 polymer ?
#
loop_
_entity_poly.entity_id
_entity_poly.type
_entity_poly.pdbx_seq_one_letter_code
_entity_poly.pdbx_strand_id
1 'polypeptide(L)'
;MRYIKDEQHMGIKRKCGCCKEYFYISNNNIDDAIYYDKQTYHSSCFINICNKRSKMKREDISQKWTWVLDHLDQIRKESYQHLSLSITKENVFEFIKDAYDVTIVPTTVWQKLGEIYNGTFKGMSVGIPPEHLLDMWKRKIDMLNGIADRNKTKGIVMSSDKRINYDLSILVNKYDSYLRWLEKQKIIASEKEIEKNENIVGKSIGYTASNNSEKNVSDDISALVDDIFG
;
A
#
# COMPACT_ATOMS: atom_id res chain seq x y z
N MET A 1 -13.16 -17.41 18.80
CA MET A 1 -11.88 -17.68 18.11
C MET A 1 -11.93 -17.02 16.75
N ARG A 2 -11.26 -15.86 16.61
CA ARG A 2 -11.11 -15.22 15.30
C ARG A 2 -9.92 -15.89 14.63
N TYR A 3 -10.17 -16.59 13.53
CA TYR A 3 -9.10 -17.03 12.65
C TYR A 3 -8.44 -15.77 12.09
N ILE A 4 -7.27 -15.41 12.64
CA ILE A 4 -6.32 -14.57 11.92
C ILE A 4 -5.87 -15.47 10.77
N LYS A 5 -6.44 -15.29 9.58
CA LYS A 5 -5.86 -15.88 8.38
C LYS A 5 -4.45 -15.31 8.31
N ASP A 6 -3.45 -16.21 8.42
CA ASP A 6 -2.07 -15.89 8.09
C ASP A 6 -2.04 -15.10 6.78
N GLU A 7 -1.12 -14.14 6.70
CA GLU A 7 -0.90 -13.16 5.62
C GLU A 7 -0.67 -13.77 4.21
N GLN A 8 -0.90 -15.08 4.04
CA GLN A 8 -0.50 -15.92 2.91
C GLN A 8 -1.22 -15.66 1.58
N HIS A 9 -2.12 -14.68 1.48
CA HIS A 9 -2.82 -14.41 0.22
C HIS A 9 -2.91 -12.92 -0.18
N MET A 10 -2.11 -12.04 0.43
CA MET A 10 -2.06 -10.64 -0.03
C MET A 10 -1.31 -10.55 -1.38
N GLY A 11 -2.08 -10.39 -2.46
CA GLY A 11 -1.54 -10.27 -3.80
C GLY A 11 -2.57 -10.51 -4.90
N ILE A 12 -2.12 -10.43 -6.15
CA ILE A 12 -2.96 -10.63 -7.33
C ILE A 12 -2.56 -11.91 -8.07
N LYS A 13 -3.57 -12.68 -8.49
CA LYS A 13 -3.38 -13.83 -9.37
C LYS A 13 -3.38 -13.38 -10.83
N ARG A 14 -2.34 -13.73 -11.59
CA ARG A 14 -2.23 -13.41 -13.02
C ARG A 14 -1.88 -14.66 -13.84
N LYS A 15 -2.14 -14.59 -15.14
CA LYS A 15 -1.78 -15.63 -16.11
C LYS A 15 -0.64 -15.15 -16.97
N CYS A 16 0.43 -15.92 -17.05
CA CYS A 16 1.60 -15.55 -17.84
C CYS A 16 1.27 -15.54 -19.34
N GLY A 17 1.55 -14.44 -20.03
CA GLY A 17 1.36 -14.32 -21.48
C GLY A 17 2.24 -15.28 -22.30
N CYS A 18 3.35 -15.78 -21.73
CA CYS A 18 4.28 -16.72 -22.36
C CYS A 18 3.86 -18.18 -22.12
N CYS A 19 4.05 -18.70 -20.90
CA CYS A 19 3.85 -20.12 -20.58
C CYS A 19 2.40 -20.48 -20.28
N LYS A 20 1.50 -19.49 -20.17
CA LYS A 20 0.07 -19.67 -19.85
C LYS A 20 -0.22 -20.21 -18.44
N GLU A 21 0.79 -20.43 -17.61
CA GLU A 21 0.62 -20.78 -16.21
C GLU A 21 0.14 -19.59 -15.36
N TYR A 22 -0.61 -19.91 -14.30
CA TYR A 22 -1.02 -18.92 -13.30
C TYR A 22 0.05 -18.76 -12.23
N PHE A 23 0.22 -17.53 -11.75
CA PHE A 23 1.12 -17.21 -10.66
C PHE A 23 0.59 -16.06 -9.82
N TYR A 24 1.07 -15.99 -8.58
CA TYR A 24 0.69 -14.97 -7.60
C TYR A 24 1.78 -13.93 -7.46
N ILE A 25 1.36 -12.67 -7.45
CA ILE A 25 2.23 -11.50 -7.30
C ILE A 25 1.81 -10.76 -6.04
N SER A 26 2.75 -10.60 -5.12
CA SER A 26 2.63 -9.97 -3.82
C SER A 26 3.73 -8.92 -3.67
N ASN A 27 3.72 -8.13 -2.59
CA ASN A 27 4.75 -7.14 -2.33
C ASN A 27 6.18 -7.72 -2.26
N ASN A 28 6.32 -9.02 -1.98
CA ASN A 28 7.61 -9.68 -1.81
C ASN A 28 8.23 -10.19 -3.11
N ASN A 29 7.44 -10.27 -4.19
CA ASN A 29 7.88 -10.87 -5.46
C ASN A 29 7.37 -10.09 -6.69
N ILE A 30 7.14 -8.78 -6.54
CA ILE A 30 6.70 -7.92 -7.66
C ILE A 30 7.72 -7.98 -8.82
N ASP A 31 9.01 -8.00 -8.49
CA ASP A 31 10.10 -7.99 -9.48
C ASP A 31 10.16 -9.28 -10.34
N ASP A 32 9.50 -10.35 -9.90
CA ASP A 32 9.36 -11.60 -10.66
C ASP A 32 8.29 -11.50 -11.77
N ALA A 33 7.63 -10.35 -11.90
CA ALA A 33 6.56 -10.12 -12.85
C ALA A 33 6.83 -8.90 -13.75
N ILE A 34 6.48 -9.02 -15.03
CA ILE A 34 6.52 -7.93 -16.00
C ILE A 34 5.14 -7.72 -16.58
N TYR A 35 4.68 -6.47 -16.62
CA TYR A 35 3.46 -6.07 -17.31
C TYR A 35 3.83 -5.31 -18.59
N TYR A 36 3.53 -5.92 -19.74
CA TYR A 36 3.87 -5.37 -21.04
C TYR A 36 2.77 -5.70 -22.05
N ASP A 37 2.39 -4.73 -22.87
CA ASP A 37 1.39 -4.90 -23.94
C ASP A 37 0.08 -5.56 -23.42
N LYS A 38 -0.43 -5.01 -22.32
CA LYS A 38 -1.67 -5.45 -21.62
C LYS A 38 -1.66 -6.90 -21.12
N GLN A 39 -0.49 -7.53 -21.04
CA GLN A 39 -0.31 -8.88 -20.52
C GLN A 39 0.71 -8.90 -19.39
N THR A 40 0.51 -9.82 -18.45
CA THR A 40 1.48 -10.07 -17.37
C THR A 40 2.31 -11.31 -17.71
N TYR A 41 3.59 -11.28 -17.40
CA TYR A 41 4.54 -12.35 -17.66
C TYR A 41 5.34 -12.62 -16.39
N HIS A 42 5.84 -13.85 -16.22
CA HIS A 42 7.01 -14.03 -15.38
C HIS A 42 8.17 -13.25 -15.99
N SER A 43 8.98 -12.60 -15.16
CA SER A 43 10.14 -11.80 -15.59
C SER A 43 11.09 -12.63 -16.46
N SER A 44 11.40 -13.85 -16.03
CA SER A 44 12.22 -14.81 -16.79
C SER A 44 11.61 -15.18 -18.16
N CYS A 45 10.30 -15.43 -18.21
CA CYS A 45 9.59 -15.73 -19.45
C CYS A 45 9.65 -14.56 -20.43
N PHE A 46 9.47 -13.35 -19.94
CA PHE A 46 9.52 -12.13 -20.76
C PHE A 46 10.91 -11.93 -21.36
N ILE A 47 11.96 -12.02 -20.55
CA ILE A 47 13.36 -11.88 -21.00
C ILE A 47 13.70 -12.94 -22.05
N ASN A 48 13.26 -14.18 -21.86
CA ASN A 48 13.45 -15.25 -22.83
C ASN A 48 12.75 -14.96 -24.17
N ILE A 49 11.53 -14.42 -24.14
CA ILE A 49 10.84 -13.97 -25.36
C ILE A 49 11.64 -12.89 -26.05
N CYS A 50 12.09 -11.88 -25.31
CA CYS A 50 12.84 -10.75 -25.85
C CYS A 50 14.10 -11.22 -26.57
N ASN A 51 14.92 -12.04 -25.90
CA ASN A 51 16.15 -12.61 -26.45
C ASN A 51 15.94 -13.51 -27.67
N LYS A 52 14.83 -14.26 -27.70
CA LYS A 52 14.50 -15.13 -28.85
C LYS A 52 14.03 -14.30 -30.05
N ARG A 53 13.20 -13.28 -29.81
CA ARG A 53 12.56 -12.50 -30.87
C ARG A 53 13.46 -11.42 -31.45
N SER A 54 14.43 -10.89 -30.69
CA SER A 54 15.45 -9.98 -31.19
C SER A 54 16.45 -10.61 -32.17
N LYS A 55 16.46 -11.95 -32.27
CA LYS A 55 17.33 -12.70 -33.19
C LYS A 55 16.57 -13.26 -34.40
N MET A 56 15.31 -12.88 -34.58
CA MET A 56 14.50 -13.38 -35.70
C MET A 56 14.90 -12.71 -37.01
N LYS A 57 14.83 -13.45 -38.11
CA LYS A 57 15.09 -12.92 -39.47
C LYS A 57 14.08 -11.84 -39.90
N ARG A 58 12.92 -11.79 -39.25
CA ARG A 58 11.85 -10.85 -39.57
C ARG A 58 12.18 -9.51 -38.90
N GLU A 59 12.59 -8.54 -39.71
CA GLU A 59 13.21 -7.29 -39.24
C GLU A 59 12.30 -6.48 -38.31
N ASP A 60 11.02 -6.33 -38.63
CA ASP A 60 10.04 -5.59 -37.81
C ASP A 60 9.88 -6.20 -36.40
N ILE A 61 9.90 -7.53 -36.30
CA ILE A 61 9.88 -8.23 -35.01
C ILE A 61 11.23 -8.04 -34.31
N SER A 62 12.33 -8.28 -35.01
CA SER A 62 13.69 -8.15 -34.46
C SER A 62 13.90 -6.77 -33.84
N GLN A 63 13.64 -5.70 -34.59
CA GLN A 63 13.79 -4.32 -34.15
C GLN A 63 12.91 -4.00 -32.93
N LYS A 64 11.63 -4.41 -32.94
CA LYS A 64 10.73 -4.21 -31.80
C LYS A 64 11.32 -4.83 -30.53
N TRP A 65 11.77 -6.08 -30.60
CA TRP A 65 12.22 -6.80 -29.41
C TRP A 65 13.63 -6.41 -28.97
N THR A 66 14.48 -5.93 -29.88
CA THR A 66 15.75 -5.26 -29.54
C THR A 66 15.49 -3.98 -28.77
N TRP A 67 14.59 -3.11 -29.24
CA TRP A 67 14.21 -1.90 -28.51
C TRP A 67 13.66 -2.21 -27.11
N VAL A 68 12.84 -3.26 -26.99
CA VAL A 68 12.32 -3.72 -25.68
C VAL A 68 13.44 -4.19 -24.76
N LEU A 69 14.47 -4.87 -25.26
CA LEU A 69 15.64 -5.26 -24.46
C LEU A 69 16.42 -4.03 -23.99
N ASP A 70 16.63 -3.06 -24.87
CA ASP A 70 17.36 -1.83 -24.56
C ASP A 70 16.63 -0.96 -23.52
N HIS A 71 15.30 -1.08 -23.42
CA HIS A 71 14.45 -0.35 -22.48
C HIS A 71 13.93 -1.23 -21.34
N LEU A 72 14.54 -2.40 -21.10
CA LEU A 72 14.04 -3.39 -20.15
C LEU A 72 13.93 -2.83 -18.73
N ASP A 73 14.87 -2.00 -18.29
CA ASP A 73 14.86 -1.42 -16.94
C ASP A 73 13.72 -0.43 -16.74
N GLN A 74 13.41 0.37 -17.77
CA GLN A 74 12.24 1.25 -17.75
C GLN A 74 10.94 0.43 -17.69
N ILE A 75 10.84 -0.63 -18.50
CA ILE A 75 9.69 -1.53 -18.51
C ILE A 75 9.50 -2.21 -17.14
N ARG A 76 10.60 -2.63 -16.49
CA ARG A 76 10.57 -3.19 -15.13
C ARG A 76 10.03 -2.18 -14.12
N LYS A 77 10.53 -0.95 -14.16
CA LYS A 77 10.07 0.13 -13.27
C LYS A 77 8.58 0.43 -13.45
N GLU A 78 8.12 0.56 -14.70
CA GLU A 78 6.70 0.77 -15.01
C GLU A 78 5.84 -0.43 -14.61
N SER A 79 6.34 -1.65 -14.84
CA SER A 79 5.68 -2.88 -14.41
C SER A 79 5.51 -2.92 -12.89
N TYR A 80 6.57 -2.60 -12.15
CA TYR A 80 6.54 -2.54 -10.70
C TYR A 80 5.48 -1.56 -10.21
N GLN A 81 5.47 -0.33 -10.73
CA GLN A 81 4.48 0.68 -10.34
C GLN A 81 3.05 0.23 -10.62
N HIS A 82 2.80 -0.32 -11.81
CA HIS A 82 1.47 -0.82 -12.19
C HIS A 82 1.00 -2.00 -11.31
N LEU A 83 1.89 -2.96 -11.06
CA LEU A 83 1.59 -4.15 -10.26
C LEU A 83 1.46 -3.82 -8.77
N SER A 84 2.35 -2.99 -8.23
CA SER A 84 2.28 -2.48 -6.85
C SER A 84 0.96 -1.78 -6.58
N LEU A 85 0.53 -0.87 -7.47
CA LEU A 85 -0.78 -0.23 -7.35
C LEU A 85 -1.93 -1.25 -7.38
N SER A 86 -1.84 -2.25 -8.25
CA SER A 86 -2.86 -3.31 -8.35
C SER A 86 -2.93 -4.16 -7.08
N ILE A 87 -1.79 -4.51 -6.49
CA ILE A 87 -1.70 -5.27 -5.25
C ILE A 87 -2.26 -4.45 -4.09
N THR A 88 -1.92 -3.16 -3.99
CA THR A 88 -2.44 -2.31 -2.92
C THR A 88 -3.96 -2.15 -3.01
N LYS A 89 -4.53 -2.03 -4.22
CA LYS A 89 -5.99 -2.02 -4.41
C LYS A 89 -6.63 -3.34 -3.98
N GLU A 90 -6.01 -4.48 -4.31
CA GLU A 90 -6.48 -5.79 -3.84
C GLU A 90 -6.44 -5.90 -2.32
N ASN A 91 -5.36 -5.41 -1.69
CA ASN A 91 -5.23 -5.41 -0.24
C ASN A 91 -6.31 -4.56 0.44
N VAL A 92 -6.78 -3.46 -0.18
CA VAL A 92 -7.94 -2.72 0.31
C VAL A 92 -9.21 -3.56 0.25
N PHE A 93 -9.43 -4.29 -0.86
CA PHE A 93 -10.61 -5.17 -0.99
C PHE A 93 -10.59 -6.32 0.01
N GLU A 94 -9.45 -7.01 0.17
CA GLU A 94 -9.29 -8.07 1.17
C GLU A 94 -9.54 -7.53 2.58
N PHE A 95 -8.95 -6.38 2.91
CA PHE A 95 -9.18 -5.74 4.20
C PHE A 95 -10.67 -5.43 4.45
N ILE A 96 -11.39 -4.90 3.47
CA ILE A 96 -12.83 -4.62 3.61
C ILE A 96 -13.62 -5.91 3.83
N LYS A 97 -13.31 -6.97 3.08
CA LYS A 97 -13.99 -8.27 3.24
C LYS A 97 -13.82 -8.81 4.66
N ASP A 98 -12.59 -8.81 5.16
CA ASP A 98 -12.28 -9.34 6.48
C ASP A 98 -12.83 -8.44 7.60
N ALA A 99 -12.67 -7.12 7.50
CA ALA A 99 -13.05 -6.18 8.55
C ALA A 99 -14.57 -6.04 8.73
N TYR A 100 -15.34 -6.22 7.64
CA TYR A 100 -16.79 -6.03 7.64
C TYR A 100 -17.57 -7.33 7.50
N ASP A 101 -16.87 -8.48 7.48
CA ASP A 101 -17.44 -9.81 7.32
C ASP A 101 -18.34 -9.91 6.07
N VAL A 102 -17.79 -9.48 4.93
CA VAL A 102 -18.47 -9.56 3.63
C VAL A 102 -17.69 -10.46 2.69
N THR A 103 -18.41 -11.30 1.93
CA THR A 103 -17.79 -12.19 0.95
C THR A 103 -17.36 -11.47 -0.32
N ILE A 104 -18.10 -10.42 -0.70
CA ILE A 104 -17.89 -9.61 -1.89
C ILE A 104 -18.04 -8.14 -1.50
N VAL A 105 -17.10 -7.31 -1.93
CA VAL A 105 -17.20 -5.85 -1.76
C VAL A 105 -18.36 -5.33 -2.63
N PRO A 106 -19.36 -4.65 -2.06
CA PRO A 106 -20.50 -4.15 -2.82
C PRO A 106 -20.09 -3.20 -3.96
N THR A 107 -20.77 -3.25 -5.10
CA THR A 107 -20.46 -2.40 -6.27
C THR A 107 -20.46 -0.91 -5.95
N THR A 108 -21.37 -0.46 -5.07
CA THR A 108 -21.44 0.93 -4.61
C THR A 108 -20.17 1.36 -3.88
N VAL A 109 -19.61 0.47 -3.06
CA VAL A 109 -18.33 0.69 -2.38
C VAL A 109 -17.19 0.72 -3.40
N TRP A 110 -17.19 -0.21 -4.35
CA TRP A 110 -16.16 -0.26 -5.41
C TRP A 110 -16.12 1.03 -6.25
N GLN A 111 -17.28 1.54 -6.69
CA GLN A 111 -17.39 2.80 -7.41
C GLN A 111 -16.85 3.97 -6.60
N LYS A 112 -17.26 4.06 -5.33
CA LYS A 112 -16.82 5.10 -4.41
C LYS A 112 -15.29 5.06 -4.19
N LEU A 113 -14.71 3.87 -4.05
CA LEU A 113 -13.24 3.71 -3.95
C LEU A 113 -12.55 4.25 -5.19
N GLY A 114 -13.06 3.95 -6.39
CA GLY A 114 -12.53 4.49 -7.65
C GLY A 114 -12.57 6.02 -7.70
N GLU A 115 -13.68 6.62 -7.27
CA GLU A 115 -13.82 8.08 -7.19
C GLU A 115 -12.86 8.71 -6.17
N ILE A 116 -12.67 8.06 -5.01
CA ILE A 116 -11.73 8.50 -3.97
C ILE A 116 -10.29 8.44 -4.47
N TYR A 117 -9.90 7.34 -5.14
CA TYR A 117 -8.55 7.17 -5.68
C TYR A 117 -8.20 8.24 -6.72
N ASN A 118 -9.19 8.61 -7.54
CA ASN A 118 -9.00 9.58 -8.61
C ASN A 118 -9.28 11.03 -8.18
N GLY A 119 -9.76 11.25 -6.95
CA GLY A 119 -10.11 12.59 -6.45
C GLY A 119 -11.39 13.17 -7.05
N THR A 120 -12.24 12.33 -7.67
CA THR A 120 -13.50 12.76 -8.28
C THR A 120 -14.70 12.60 -7.34
N PHE A 121 -14.48 12.04 -6.14
CA PHE A 121 -15.53 11.94 -5.12
C PHE A 121 -15.92 13.34 -4.61
N LYS A 122 -17.21 13.55 -4.36
CA LYS A 122 -17.79 14.87 -4.06
C LYS A 122 -17.02 15.61 -2.95
N GLY A 123 -16.55 16.81 -3.27
CA GLY A 123 -15.85 17.69 -2.33
C GLY A 123 -14.34 17.43 -2.21
N MET A 124 -13.79 16.47 -2.97
CA MET A 124 -12.35 16.25 -3.06
C MET A 124 -11.74 17.05 -4.21
N SER A 125 -10.53 17.58 -3.98
CA SER A 125 -9.69 18.22 -5.00
C SER A 125 -8.48 17.37 -5.37
N VAL A 126 -8.12 16.39 -4.53
CA VAL A 126 -6.97 15.51 -4.68
C VAL A 126 -7.39 14.08 -4.33
N GLY A 127 -6.92 13.11 -5.11
CA GLY A 127 -7.17 11.69 -4.85
C GLY A 127 -6.46 11.19 -3.59
N ILE A 128 -7.03 10.17 -2.96
CA ILE A 128 -6.39 9.43 -1.87
C ILE A 128 -5.76 8.18 -2.46
N PRO A 129 -4.42 8.03 -2.45
CA PRO A 129 -3.79 6.80 -2.91
C PRO A 129 -4.28 5.57 -2.14
N PRO A 130 -4.43 4.39 -2.77
CA PRO A 130 -4.90 3.18 -2.09
C PRO A 130 -4.09 2.81 -0.85
N GLU A 131 -2.78 3.07 -0.85
CA GLU A 131 -1.88 2.81 0.27
C GLU A 131 -2.21 3.69 1.49
N HIS A 132 -2.47 4.99 1.25
CA HIS A 132 -2.88 5.92 2.30
C HIS A 132 -4.24 5.52 2.86
N LEU A 133 -5.20 5.19 1.97
CA LEU A 133 -6.53 4.79 2.39
C LEU A 133 -6.46 3.53 3.26
N LEU A 134 -5.68 2.52 2.86
CA LEU A 134 -5.51 1.28 3.61
C LEU A 134 -4.90 1.52 4.99
N ASP A 135 -3.83 2.31 5.08
CA ASP A 135 -3.16 2.63 6.35
C ASP A 135 -4.10 3.41 7.28
N MET A 136 -4.80 4.42 6.77
CA MET A 136 -5.80 5.15 7.53
C MET A 136 -6.90 4.23 8.07
N TRP A 137 -7.39 3.31 7.24
CA TRP A 137 -8.45 2.39 7.63
C TRP A 137 -8.01 1.44 8.72
N LYS A 138 -6.82 0.83 8.56
CA LYS A 138 -6.23 -0.06 9.57
C LYS A 138 -6.04 0.66 10.90
N ARG A 139 -5.49 1.88 10.90
CA ARG A 139 -5.28 2.69 12.11
C ARG A 139 -6.58 3.06 12.81
N LYS A 140 -7.66 3.26 12.05
CA LYS A 140 -8.93 3.77 12.59
C LYS A 140 -10.01 2.71 12.75
N ILE A 141 -9.73 1.44 12.45
CA ILE A 141 -10.78 0.40 12.45
C ILE A 141 -11.46 0.26 13.81
N ASP A 142 -10.71 0.35 14.91
CA ASP A 142 -11.29 0.26 16.26
C ASP A 142 -12.16 1.47 16.62
N MET A 143 -11.73 2.68 16.22
CA MET A 143 -12.53 3.89 16.35
C MET A 143 -13.84 3.78 15.53
N LEU A 144 -13.76 3.28 14.29
CA LEU A 144 -14.91 3.09 13.41
C LEU A 144 -15.87 2.03 13.98
N ASN A 145 -15.34 0.93 14.51
CA ASN A 145 -16.11 -0.09 15.23
C ASN A 145 -16.85 0.52 16.44
N GLY A 146 -16.16 1.32 17.25
CA GLY A 146 -16.76 2.02 18.39
C GLY A 146 -17.82 3.07 17.99
N ILE A 147 -17.72 3.69 16.81
CA ILE A 147 -18.78 4.55 16.26
C ILE A 147 -19.99 3.69 15.87
N ALA A 148 -19.77 2.57 15.18
CA ALA A 148 -20.83 1.66 14.77
C ALA A 148 -21.59 1.08 15.98
N ASP A 149 -20.88 0.68 17.02
CA ASP A 149 -21.48 0.17 18.26
C ASP A 149 -22.33 1.24 18.96
N ARG A 150 -21.85 2.48 19.04
CA ARG A 150 -22.63 3.61 19.58
C ARG A 150 -23.86 3.97 18.75
N ASN A 151 -23.79 3.80 17.43
CA ASN A 151 -24.95 4.01 16.57
C ASN A 151 -25.99 2.89 16.77
N LYS A 152 -25.53 1.65 16.95
CA LYS A 152 -26.37 0.49 17.25
C LYS A 152 -27.11 0.67 18.58
N THR A 153 -26.45 1.17 19.63
CA THR A 153 -27.12 1.43 20.93
C THR A 153 -28.18 2.53 20.83
N LYS A 154 -28.06 3.45 19.86
CA LYS A 154 -29.07 4.47 19.53
C LYS A 154 -30.18 3.97 18.59
N GLY A 155 -30.20 2.68 18.27
CA GLY A 155 -31.19 2.07 17.36
C GLY A 155 -30.90 2.29 15.87
N ILE A 156 -29.76 2.87 15.51
CA ILE A 156 -29.35 3.07 14.11
C ILE A 156 -28.53 1.84 13.69
N VAL A 157 -29.22 0.82 13.18
CA VAL A 157 -28.57 -0.38 12.63
C VAL A 157 -28.33 -0.19 11.14
N MET A 158 -27.08 -0.29 10.72
CA MET A 158 -26.68 -0.22 9.32
C MET A 158 -26.38 -1.62 8.77
N SER A 159 -26.77 -1.86 7.52
CA SER A 159 -26.27 -2.98 6.73
C SER A 159 -24.78 -2.80 6.43
N SER A 160 -24.06 -3.89 6.11
CA SER A 160 -22.61 -3.85 5.87
C SER A 160 -22.22 -2.86 4.76
N ASP A 161 -23.00 -2.75 3.68
CA ASP A 161 -22.76 -1.78 2.60
C ASP A 161 -22.85 -0.32 3.08
N LYS A 162 -23.86 0.00 3.89
CA LYS A 162 -24.05 1.34 4.46
C LYS A 162 -22.95 1.67 5.45
N ARG A 163 -22.55 0.68 6.25
CA ARG A 163 -21.46 0.81 7.22
C ARG A 163 -20.13 1.11 6.53
N ILE A 164 -19.75 0.34 5.51
CA ILE A 164 -18.51 0.57 4.75
C ILE A 164 -18.53 1.97 4.12
N ASN A 165 -19.65 2.35 3.50
CA ASN A 165 -19.78 3.68 2.89
C ASN A 165 -19.70 4.83 3.90
N TYR A 166 -20.27 4.64 5.09
CA TYR A 166 -20.23 5.61 6.18
C TYR A 166 -18.80 5.79 6.70
N ASP A 167 -18.11 4.69 6.97
CA ASP A 167 -16.72 4.68 7.44
C ASP A 167 -15.78 5.32 6.39
N LEU A 168 -15.98 5.03 5.10
CA LEU A 168 -15.27 5.71 4.01
C LEU A 168 -15.42 7.22 4.06
N SER A 169 -16.63 7.74 4.29
CA SER A 169 -16.85 9.18 4.38
C SER A 169 -16.10 9.79 5.57
N ILE A 170 -16.04 9.08 6.71
CA ILE A 170 -15.24 9.52 7.87
C ILE A 170 -13.76 9.58 7.51
N LEU A 171 -13.22 8.54 6.85
CA LEU A 171 -11.81 8.49 6.45
C LEU A 171 -11.47 9.62 5.48
N VAL A 172 -12.27 9.83 4.44
CA VAL A 172 -12.08 10.92 3.48
C VAL A 172 -12.03 12.28 4.20
N ASN A 173 -12.96 12.55 5.12
CA ASN A 173 -12.99 13.79 5.90
C ASN A 173 -11.78 13.98 6.83
N LYS A 174 -11.04 12.91 7.14
CA LYS A 174 -9.85 12.93 8.00
C LYS A 174 -8.54 12.88 7.20
N TYR A 175 -8.60 12.93 5.87
CA TYR A 175 -7.41 12.78 5.03
C TYR A 175 -6.39 13.92 5.21
N ASP A 176 -6.84 15.17 5.31
CA ASP A 176 -5.92 16.29 5.56
C ASP A 176 -5.18 16.15 6.89
N SER A 177 -5.86 15.69 7.94
CA SER A 177 -5.23 15.40 9.23
C SER A 177 -4.21 14.27 9.11
N TYR A 178 -4.50 13.24 8.30
CA TYR A 178 -3.58 12.15 8.03
C TYR A 178 -2.33 12.61 7.28
N LEU A 179 -2.46 13.48 6.28
CA LEU A 179 -1.33 14.07 5.56
C LEU A 179 -0.42 14.88 6.50
N ARG A 180 -1.00 15.68 7.39
CA ARG A 180 -0.22 16.41 8.41
C ARG A 180 0.51 15.45 9.36
N TRP A 181 -0.14 14.35 9.74
CA TRP A 181 0.49 13.33 10.57
C TRP A 181 1.66 12.65 9.83
N LEU A 182 1.50 12.27 8.56
CA LEU A 182 2.58 11.72 7.74
C LEU A 182 3.77 12.68 7.65
N GLU A 183 3.51 13.97 7.45
CA GLU A 183 4.58 14.97 7.37
C GLU A 183 5.33 15.10 8.70
N LYS A 184 4.61 15.10 9.84
CA LYS A 184 5.24 15.05 11.17
C LYS A 184 6.12 13.80 11.34
N GLN A 185 5.69 12.63 10.85
CA GLN A 185 6.50 11.42 10.94
C GLN A 185 7.80 11.52 10.14
N LYS A 186 7.77 12.15 8.96
CA LYS A 186 8.99 12.39 8.17
C LYS A 186 9.97 13.30 8.90
N ILE A 187 9.47 14.37 9.51
CA ILE A 187 10.31 15.30 10.30
C ILE A 187 10.97 14.54 11.45
N ILE A 188 10.20 13.80 12.25
CA ILE A 188 10.72 13.00 13.38
C ILE A 188 11.76 11.97 12.90
N ALA A 189 11.51 11.30 11.77
CA ALA A 189 12.46 10.34 11.22
C ALA A 189 13.78 11.01 10.82
N SER A 190 13.70 12.18 10.17
CA SER A 190 14.88 12.96 9.79
C SER A 190 15.67 13.50 10.99
N GLU A 191 14.98 13.96 12.03
CA GLU A 191 15.61 14.41 13.28
C GLU A 191 16.36 13.27 13.97
N LYS A 192 15.78 12.06 14.02
CA LYS A 192 16.45 10.87 14.56
C LYS A 192 17.67 10.44 13.76
N GLU A 193 17.68 10.64 12.44
CA GLU A 193 18.87 10.37 11.61
C GLU A 193 19.98 11.40 11.85
N ILE A 194 19.62 12.68 12.00
CA ILE A 194 20.57 13.74 12.37
C ILE A 194 21.17 13.46 13.74
N GLU A 195 20.36 13.15 14.75
CA GLU A 195 20.82 12.85 16.11
C GLU A 195 21.76 11.63 16.15
N LYS A 196 21.46 10.58 15.37
CA LYS A 196 22.35 9.42 15.22
C LYS A 196 23.69 9.81 14.59
N ASN A 197 23.67 10.62 13.54
CA ASN A 197 24.88 11.07 12.86
C ASN A 197 25.71 12.01 13.74
N GLU A 198 25.09 12.93 14.48
CA GLU A 198 25.74 13.80 15.46
C GLU A 198 26.35 12.99 16.61
N ASN A 199 25.66 11.97 17.14
CA ASN A 199 26.20 11.07 18.15
C ASN A 199 27.39 10.22 17.65
N ILE A 200 27.40 9.83 16.36
CA ILE A 200 28.53 9.12 15.75
C ILE A 200 29.73 10.07 15.59
N VAL A 201 29.51 11.32 15.13
CA VAL A 201 30.56 12.33 15.01
C VAL A 201 31.13 12.69 16.38
N GLY A 202 30.28 12.86 17.40
CA GLY A 202 30.69 13.11 18.79
C GLY A 202 31.55 11.99 19.38
N LYS A 203 31.27 10.71 19.05
CA LYS A 203 32.11 9.57 19.44
C LYS A 203 33.43 9.48 18.67
N SER A 204 33.48 9.98 17.44
CA SER A 204 34.71 9.98 16.63
C SER A 204 35.71 11.08 17.01
N ILE A 205 35.27 12.12 17.73
CA ILE A 205 36.11 13.28 18.11
C ILE A 205 36.55 13.26 19.59
N GLY A 206 36.03 12.34 20.43
CA GLY A 206 36.35 12.31 21.86
C GLY A 206 36.62 10.92 22.43
N TYR A 207 37.89 10.50 22.46
CA TYR A 207 38.35 9.60 23.51
C TYR A 207 38.69 10.44 24.75
N THR A 208 37.78 10.48 25.73
CA THR A 208 38.07 10.42 27.18
C THR A 208 36.79 10.40 28.03
N ALA A 209 36.58 9.24 28.67
CA ALA A 209 35.99 9.00 30.00
C ALA A 209 34.76 9.82 30.48
N SER A 210 33.63 9.13 30.73
CA SER A 210 33.24 8.66 32.08
C SER A 210 31.78 8.21 32.13
N ASN A 211 31.54 7.15 32.90
CA ASN A 211 30.23 6.62 33.27
C ASN A 211 29.32 7.68 33.91
N ASN A 212 28.03 7.67 33.54
CA ASN A 212 26.95 7.72 34.53
C ASN A 212 25.64 7.17 33.95
N SER A 213 25.05 6.28 34.73
CA SER A 213 23.71 5.73 34.59
C SER A 213 22.65 6.81 34.75
N GLU A 214 21.61 6.85 33.91
CA GLU A 214 20.25 7.17 34.36
C GLU A 214 19.15 6.83 33.34
N LYS A 215 18.15 6.08 33.87
CA LYS A 215 16.71 6.03 33.56
C LYS A 215 16.26 5.84 32.10
N ASN A 216 15.89 4.58 31.81
CA ASN A 216 14.87 4.25 30.82
C ASN A 216 13.53 4.90 31.23
N VAL A 217 13.23 6.06 30.65
CA VAL A 217 11.85 6.53 30.54
C VAL A 217 11.24 5.74 29.40
N SER A 218 10.24 4.93 29.74
CA SER A 218 9.40 4.23 28.78
C SER A 218 8.69 5.26 27.91
N ASP A 219 9.14 5.42 26.66
CA ASP A 219 8.47 6.18 25.60
C ASP A 219 7.16 5.47 25.23
N ASP A 220 6.13 5.67 26.05
CA ASP A 220 4.76 5.28 25.72
C ASP A 220 4.20 6.28 24.71
N ILE A 221 4.47 6.01 23.43
CA ILE A 221 3.99 6.76 22.26
C ILE A 221 2.45 6.74 22.16
N SER A 222 1.76 5.91 22.95
CA SER A 222 0.30 5.84 22.94
C SER A 222 -0.37 7.16 23.33
N ALA A 223 0.27 7.98 24.17
CA ALA A 223 -0.28 9.29 24.58
C ALA A 223 -0.27 10.35 23.45
N LEU A 224 0.66 10.25 22.49
CA LEU A 224 0.74 11.19 21.36
C LEU A 224 -0.29 10.89 20.26
N VAL A 225 -0.87 9.68 20.26
CA VAL A 225 -1.92 9.31 19.31
C VAL A 225 -3.25 9.96 19.71
N ASP A 226 -3.55 10.06 20.99
CA ASP A 226 -4.83 10.59 21.48
C ASP A 226 -4.97 12.12 21.29
N ASP A 227 -3.89 12.89 21.48
CA ASP A 227 -3.88 14.36 21.29
C ASP A 227 -3.99 14.80 19.81
N ILE A 228 -3.78 13.89 18.86
CA ILE A 228 -3.90 14.17 17.41
C ILE A 228 -5.32 13.97 16.88
N PHE A 229 -6.15 13.21 17.60
CA PHE A 229 -7.45 12.73 17.09
C PHE A 229 -8.66 13.04 17.99
N GLY A 230 -8.48 13.77 19.09
CA GLY A 230 -9.54 14.44 19.86
C GLY A 230 -10.29 15.51 19.09
#